data_AF-A0A7C2DGK7-F1
#
_entry.id   AF-A0A7C2DGK7-F1
#
_cell.length_a   1.000
_cell.length_b   1.000
_cell.length_c   1.000
_cell.angle_alpha   90.00
_cell.angle_beta   90.00
_cell.angle_gamma   90.00
#
_symmetry.space_group_name_H-M   'P 1'
#
loop_
_entity.id
_entity.type
_entity.pdbx_description
1 polymer ?
#
loop_
_entity_poly.entity_id
_entity_poly.type
_entity_poly.pdbx_seq_one_letter_code
_entity_poly.pdbx_strand_id
1 'polypeptide(L)'
;MARAPILTVSNGPEQDVRIERDLEAAERLGLGSFRPLEPSACRGLVAAEGVRRGHLEEHGLLVDPAALVRGLRDAAIRRGVRVHERTPARAIRPGPSGVEVRTPGGEVRAERAVLALGAYGAALPRIRRFLFTVYASIVVTEPLSEEQWARVGWRGGLGVEDKRTMPHIFRPTPDGRILWGGRDAPYVPGGPDPRFDRIPWAYARLEETFRATFPQLAEVRIEGVVRAHRRHGDRDAPRGVAGRGPGGLRRGLLRPRGRPRPPGGGGRPRPPPRPPRRPVRAPLRDRAAGPAAPRAPPPARGRPSPAHPPGADDTGGGGPAARLLARLLQ
;
A
#
# COMPACT_ATOMS: atom_id res chain seq x y z
N MET A 1 -4.05 -8.32 -15.05
CA MET A 1 -2.94 -7.52 -14.49
C MET A 1 -2.28 -6.84 -15.67
N ALA A 2 -2.21 -5.52 -15.68
CA ALA A 2 -1.45 -4.80 -16.70
C ALA A 2 -0.06 -4.52 -16.12
N ARG A 3 1.00 -4.87 -16.85
CA ARG A 3 2.32 -4.31 -16.58
C ARG A 3 2.23 -2.83 -16.87
N ALA A 4 2.49 -2.02 -15.85
CA ALA A 4 2.42 -0.58 -15.93
C ALA A 4 3.58 -0.07 -15.08
N PRO A 5 4.58 0.59 -15.70
CA PRO A 5 5.64 1.22 -14.94
C PRO A 5 5.06 2.13 -13.85
N ILE A 6 5.80 2.31 -12.76
CA ILE A 6 5.48 3.32 -11.74
C ILE A 6 6.45 4.47 -11.90
N LEU A 7 5.92 5.68 -12.08
CA LEU A 7 6.70 6.91 -12.05
C LEU A 7 6.64 7.46 -10.64
N THR A 8 7.80 7.66 -10.04
CA THR A 8 7.90 8.24 -8.70
C THR A 8 8.59 9.59 -8.80
N VAL A 9 7.91 10.65 -8.39
CA VAL A 9 8.37 12.04 -8.59
C VAL A 9 8.68 12.77 -7.28
N SER A 10 9.53 13.77 -7.39
CA SER A 10 9.68 14.81 -6.38
C SER A 10 8.99 16.10 -6.81
N ASN A 11 8.40 16.81 -5.86
CA ASN A 11 7.80 18.12 -6.05
C ASN A 11 8.41 19.23 -5.17
N GLY A 12 9.45 18.89 -4.39
CA GLY A 12 10.20 19.81 -3.54
C GLY A 12 11.61 19.29 -3.29
N PRO A 13 12.56 20.15 -2.89
CA PRO A 13 13.95 19.75 -2.65
C PRO A 13 14.08 18.67 -1.57
N GLU A 14 13.20 18.67 -0.56
CA GLU A 14 13.15 17.64 0.49
C GLU A 14 12.78 16.25 -0.04
N GLN A 15 12.14 16.19 -1.21
CA GLN A 15 11.75 14.96 -1.89
C GLN A 15 12.83 14.47 -2.85
N ASP A 16 13.66 15.38 -3.39
CA ASP A 16 14.79 15.03 -4.25
C ASP A 16 15.73 14.03 -3.54
N VAL A 17 16.02 14.28 -2.25
CA VAL A 17 16.82 13.39 -1.39
C VAL A 17 16.19 12.00 -1.25
N ARG A 18 14.85 11.91 -1.27
CA ARG A 18 14.15 10.62 -1.17
C ARG A 18 14.21 9.83 -2.48
N ILE A 19 14.15 10.54 -3.62
CA ILE A 19 14.39 9.94 -4.94
C ILE A 19 15.81 9.36 -5.03
N GLU A 20 16.81 10.11 -4.57
CA GLU A 20 18.20 9.65 -4.55
C GLU A 20 18.39 8.42 -3.67
N ARG A 21 17.81 8.42 -2.46
CA ARG A 21 17.84 7.26 -1.57
C ARG A 21 17.20 6.01 -2.16
N ASP A 22 16.11 6.14 -2.92
CA ASP A 22 15.51 5.01 -3.62
C ASP A 22 16.46 4.44 -4.67
N LEU A 23 17.11 5.30 -5.46
CA LEU A 23 18.07 4.90 -6.49
C LEU A 23 19.31 4.23 -5.89
N GLU A 24 19.89 4.81 -4.83
CA GLU A 24 21.00 4.21 -4.09
C GLU A 24 20.63 2.85 -3.47
N ALA A 25 19.39 2.74 -2.96
CA ALA A 25 18.90 1.48 -2.43
C ALA A 25 18.72 0.44 -3.54
N ALA A 26 18.18 0.84 -4.69
CA ALA A 26 18.04 -0.02 -5.86
C ALA A 26 19.41 -0.53 -6.34
N GLU A 27 20.40 0.35 -6.47
CA GLU A 27 21.76 -0.02 -6.86
C GLU A 27 22.40 -0.99 -5.86
N ARG A 28 22.35 -0.68 -4.57
CA ARG A 28 22.88 -1.54 -3.50
C ARG A 28 22.24 -2.93 -3.47
N LEU A 29 20.97 -3.03 -3.85
CA LEU A 29 20.22 -4.30 -3.92
C LEU A 29 20.34 -4.99 -5.30
N GLY A 30 21.03 -4.39 -6.27
CA GLY A 30 21.16 -4.93 -7.62
C GLY A 30 19.85 -4.90 -8.43
N LEU A 31 18.93 -3.97 -8.10
CA LEU A 31 17.66 -3.79 -8.79
C LEU A 31 17.83 -2.89 -10.03
N GLY A 32 18.14 -3.50 -11.17
CA GLY A 32 18.35 -2.76 -12.43
C GLY A 32 17.10 -2.16 -13.09
N SER A 33 15.94 -2.17 -12.43
CA SER A 33 14.66 -1.71 -13.00
C SER A 33 14.28 -0.29 -12.64
N PHE A 34 15.15 0.42 -11.90
CA PHE A 34 14.95 1.81 -11.49
C PHE A 34 15.74 2.72 -12.43
N ARG A 35 15.03 3.52 -13.22
CA ARG A 35 15.64 4.44 -14.17
C ARG A 35 15.49 5.88 -13.68
N PRO A 36 16.58 6.60 -13.37
CA PRO A 36 16.49 8.01 -13.00
C PRO A 36 15.94 8.84 -14.15
N LEU A 37 15.16 9.87 -13.83
CA LEU A 37 14.53 10.77 -14.77
C LEU A 37 14.75 12.24 -14.38
N GLU A 38 15.24 13.00 -15.34
CA GLU A 38 15.27 14.46 -15.28
C GLU A 38 13.87 15.06 -15.46
N PRO A 39 13.62 16.30 -14.99
CA PRO A 39 12.29 16.90 -14.98
C PRO A 39 11.59 16.92 -16.35
N SER A 40 12.32 17.17 -17.43
CA SER A 40 11.75 17.13 -18.80
C SER A 40 11.28 15.74 -19.20
N ALA A 41 12.01 14.68 -18.79
CA ALA A 41 11.64 13.30 -19.06
C ALA A 41 10.41 12.88 -18.25
N CYS A 42 10.29 13.32 -16.99
CA CYS A 42 9.07 13.12 -16.20
C CYS A 42 7.86 13.79 -16.87
N ARG A 43 7.99 15.06 -17.28
CA ARG A 43 6.92 15.80 -17.97
C ARG A 43 6.52 15.16 -19.31
N GLY A 44 7.47 14.52 -20.00
CA GLY A 44 7.21 13.78 -21.23
C GLY A 44 6.43 12.47 -21.03
N LEU A 45 6.34 11.96 -19.79
CA LEU A 45 5.54 10.80 -19.43
C LEU A 45 4.15 11.18 -18.93
N VAL A 46 4.05 12.24 -18.13
CA VAL A 46 2.81 12.86 -17.65
C VAL A 46 3.08 14.35 -17.46
N ALA A 47 2.31 15.21 -18.13
CA ALA A 47 2.43 16.67 -18.03
C ALA A 47 1.83 17.19 -16.70
N ALA A 48 2.47 16.83 -15.59
CA ALA A 48 2.14 17.29 -14.25
C ALA A 48 3.02 18.48 -13.84
N GLU A 49 2.40 19.50 -13.27
CA GLU A 49 3.08 20.70 -12.78
C GLU A 49 3.87 20.44 -11.49
N GLY A 50 4.91 21.26 -11.29
CA GLY A 50 5.73 21.23 -10.08
C GLY A 50 6.62 19.99 -9.91
N VAL A 51 6.79 19.15 -10.95
CA VAL A 51 7.71 18.01 -10.93
C VAL A 51 9.16 18.49 -11.11
N ARG A 52 10.03 18.09 -10.17
CA ARG A 52 11.45 18.46 -10.15
C ARG A 52 12.36 17.37 -10.70
N ARG A 53 12.12 16.11 -10.34
CA ARG A 53 12.79 14.91 -10.87
C ARG A 53 11.99 13.68 -10.51
N GLY A 54 12.47 12.51 -10.92
CA GLY A 54 11.87 11.25 -10.50
C GLY A 54 12.70 10.04 -10.88
N HIS A 55 12.13 8.88 -10.66
CA HIS A 55 12.62 7.63 -11.21
C HIS A 55 11.45 6.81 -11.76
N LEU A 56 11.72 5.96 -12.73
CA LEU A 56 10.76 5.04 -13.32
C LEU A 56 11.08 3.62 -12.89
N GLU A 57 10.10 2.94 -12.33
CA GLU A 57 10.16 1.52 -12.00
C GLU A 57 9.50 0.70 -13.11
N GLU A 58 10.31 0.06 -13.96
CA GLU A 58 9.81 -0.62 -15.17
C GLU A 58 8.97 -1.87 -14.88
N HIS A 59 9.25 -2.53 -13.76
CA HIS A 59 8.58 -3.77 -13.34
C HIS A 59 7.37 -3.53 -12.43
N GLY A 60 6.90 -2.28 -12.36
CA GLY A 60 5.70 -1.89 -11.66
C GLY A 60 4.43 -2.61 -12.12
N LEU A 61 3.45 -2.68 -11.23
CA LEU A 61 2.14 -3.26 -11.51
C LEU A 61 1.04 -2.38 -10.92
N LEU A 62 0.07 -2.03 -11.77
CA LEU A 62 -1.23 -1.54 -11.31
C LEU A 62 -2.21 -2.71 -11.22
N VAL A 63 -2.80 -2.88 -10.05
CA VAL A 63 -3.78 -3.93 -9.78
C VAL A 63 -5.12 -3.32 -9.36
N ASP A 64 -6.20 -4.06 -9.62
CA ASP A 64 -7.46 -3.88 -8.91
C ASP A 64 -7.35 -4.68 -7.60
N PRO A 65 -7.24 -4.01 -6.44
CA PRO A 65 -7.07 -4.69 -5.16
C PRO A 65 -8.31 -5.53 -4.80
N ALA A 66 -9.50 -5.11 -5.20
CA ALA A 66 -10.73 -5.84 -4.89
C ALA A 66 -10.82 -7.13 -5.74
N ALA A 67 -10.42 -7.07 -7.01
CA ALA A 67 -10.33 -8.27 -7.86
C ALA A 67 -9.24 -9.22 -7.35
N LEU A 68 -8.09 -8.69 -6.92
CA LEU A 68 -7.00 -9.49 -6.36
C LEU A 68 -7.45 -10.26 -5.12
N VAL A 69 -8.08 -9.59 -4.14
CA VAL A 69 -8.56 -10.23 -2.91
C VAL A 69 -9.62 -11.29 -3.21
N ARG A 70 -10.55 -11.04 -4.14
CA ARG A 70 -11.54 -12.05 -4.57
C ARG A 70 -10.86 -13.26 -5.20
N GLY A 71 -9.89 -13.05 -6.09
CA GLY A 71 -9.14 -14.14 -6.72
C GLY A 71 -8.35 -14.98 -5.70
N LEU A 72 -7.72 -14.33 -4.71
CA LEU A 72 -7.01 -15.00 -3.61
C LEU A 72 -7.97 -15.82 -2.74
N ARG A 73 -9.14 -15.27 -2.39
CA ARG A 73 -10.20 -15.98 -1.66
C ARG A 73 -10.61 -17.26 -2.40
N ASP A 74 -10.90 -17.16 -3.70
CA ASP A 74 -11.33 -18.31 -4.50
C ASP A 74 -10.23 -19.36 -4.61
N ALA A 75 -8.96 -18.93 -4.71
CA ALA A 75 -7.81 -19.83 -4.72
C ALA A 75 -7.58 -20.53 -3.37
N ALA A 76 -7.92 -19.89 -2.25
CA ALA A 76 -7.86 -20.49 -0.92
C ALA A 76 -8.98 -21.53 -0.73
N ILE A 77 -10.21 -21.19 -1.14
CA ILE A 77 -11.36 -22.11 -1.08
C ILE A 77 -11.10 -23.37 -1.91
N ARG A 78 -10.53 -23.23 -3.12
CA ARG A 78 -10.13 -24.40 -3.94
C ARG A 78 -9.09 -25.31 -3.28
N ARG A 79 -8.36 -24.81 -2.28
CA ARG A 79 -7.40 -25.58 -1.47
C ARG A 79 -7.99 -26.10 -0.16
N GLY A 80 -9.31 -25.99 0.04
CA GLY A 80 -10.00 -26.51 1.22
C GLY A 80 -10.11 -25.53 2.39
N VAL A 81 -9.70 -24.26 2.23
CA VAL A 81 -9.88 -23.24 3.27
C VAL A 81 -11.36 -22.90 3.40
N ARG A 82 -11.88 -22.92 4.63
CA ARG A 82 -13.23 -22.44 4.95
C ARG A 82 -13.22 -20.95 5.22
N VAL A 83 -14.05 -20.20 4.51
CA VAL A 83 -14.18 -18.75 4.67
C VAL A 83 -15.57 -18.45 5.24
N HIS A 84 -15.60 -17.81 6.41
CA HIS A 84 -16.82 -17.39 7.09
C HIS A 84 -16.94 -15.87 7.03
N GLU A 85 -17.80 -15.37 6.14
CA GLU A 85 -18.11 -13.95 6.01
C GLU A 85 -19.29 -13.59 6.92
N ARG A 86 -19.41 -12.31 7.32
CA ARG A 86 -20.45 -11.84 8.25
C ARG A 86 -20.41 -12.50 9.63
N THR A 87 -19.25 -13.03 10.02
CA THR A 87 -19.04 -13.69 11.31
C THR A 87 -18.04 -12.86 12.14
N PRO A 88 -18.47 -11.75 12.77
CA PRO A 88 -17.55 -10.89 13.52
C PRO A 88 -17.01 -11.63 14.75
N ALA A 89 -15.69 -11.65 14.92
CA ALA A 89 -15.04 -12.08 16.15
C ALA A 89 -15.32 -11.04 17.25
N ARG A 90 -16.06 -11.44 18.29
CA ARG A 90 -16.44 -10.57 19.42
C ARG A 90 -15.48 -10.69 20.59
N ALA A 91 -14.86 -11.85 20.77
CA ALA A 91 -13.80 -12.04 21.75
C ALA A 91 -12.81 -13.09 21.23
N ILE A 92 -11.53 -12.89 21.56
CA ILE A 92 -10.43 -13.82 21.26
C ILE A 92 -9.71 -14.05 22.58
N ARG A 93 -9.65 -15.30 23.03
CA ARG A 93 -9.09 -15.67 24.34
C ARG A 93 -8.23 -16.93 24.21
N PRO A 94 -7.22 -17.10 25.08
CA PRO A 94 -6.62 -18.42 25.27
C PRO A 94 -7.69 -19.42 25.70
N GLY A 95 -7.69 -20.60 25.08
CA GLY A 95 -8.50 -21.75 25.45
C GLY A 95 -7.62 -22.93 25.87
N PRO A 96 -8.19 -24.03 26.38
CA PRO A 96 -7.44 -25.16 26.94
C PRO A 96 -6.40 -25.78 25.98
N SER A 97 -6.68 -25.75 24.68
CA SER A 97 -5.81 -26.31 23.62
C SER A 97 -5.36 -25.28 22.58
N GLY A 98 -5.46 -23.98 22.87
CA GLY A 98 -5.03 -22.94 21.95
C GLY A 98 -5.81 -21.64 22.10
N VAL A 99 -6.59 -21.29 21.07
CA VAL A 99 -7.36 -20.05 20.98
C VAL A 99 -8.84 -20.37 20.79
N GLU A 100 -9.67 -19.69 21.57
CA GLU A 100 -11.12 -19.65 21.46
C GLU A 100 -11.55 -18.29 20.90
N VAL A 101 -12.36 -18.32 19.84
CA VAL A 101 -12.95 -17.13 19.22
C VAL A 101 -14.46 -17.19 19.35
N ARG A 102 -15.04 -16.23 20.06
CA ARG A 102 -16.50 -16.09 20.20
C ARG A 102 -17.05 -15.22 19.09
N THR A 103 -18.16 -15.66 18.52
CA THR A 103 -18.91 -14.98 17.47
C THR A 103 -20.39 -14.96 17.85
N PRO A 104 -21.25 -14.14 17.22
CA PRO A 104 -22.68 -14.17 17.49
C PRO A 104 -23.35 -15.51 17.20
N GLY A 105 -22.79 -16.30 16.28
CA GLY A 105 -23.33 -17.60 15.86
C GLY A 105 -22.72 -18.80 16.58
N GLY A 106 -21.88 -18.59 17.60
CA GLY A 106 -21.19 -19.66 18.32
C GLY A 106 -19.69 -19.42 18.44
N GLU A 107 -18.95 -20.50 18.66
CA GLU A 107 -17.54 -20.47 19.03
C GLU A 107 -16.67 -21.25 18.04
N VAL A 108 -15.48 -20.73 17.75
CA VAL A 108 -14.45 -21.40 16.95
C VAL A 108 -13.25 -21.67 17.83
N ARG A 109 -12.82 -22.93 17.89
CA ARG A 109 -11.61 -23.37 18.61
C ARG A 109 -10.52 -23.75 17.61
N ALA A 110 -9.29 -23.33 17.86
CA ALA A 110 -8.12 -23.66 17.04
C ALA A 110 -6.85 -23.68 17.89
N GLU A 111 -5.85 -24.47 17.49
CA GLU A 111 -4.55 -24.50 18.18
C GLU A 111 -3.79 -23.16 18.09
N ARG A 112 -3.96 -22.46 16.96
CA ARG A 112 -3.29 -21.19 16.65
C ARG A 112 -4.26 -20.21 16.00
N ALA A 113 -3.99 -18.92 16.18
CA ALA A 113 -4.71 -17.84 15.50
C ALA A 113 -3.73 -16.82 14.91
N VAL A 114 -4.06 -16.32 13.71
CA VAL A 114 -3.36 -15.21 13.06
C VAL A 114 -4.30 -14.00 13.03
N LEU A 115 -3.84 -12.87 13.55
CA LEU A 115 -4.60 -11.62 13.57
C LEU A 115 -4.31 -10.82 12.30
N ALA A 116 -5.25 -10.83 11.35
CA ALA A 116 -5.16 -10.10 10.07
C ALA A 116 -6.23 -8.99 10.00
N LEU A 117 -6.23 -8.08 10.99
CA LEU A 117 -7.33 -7.14 11.22
C LEU A 117 -7.13 -5.74 10.59
N GLY A 118 -5.94 -5.46 10.06
CA GLY A 118 -5.59 -4.11 9.61
C GLY A 118 -5.82 -3.06 10.72
N ALA A 119 -6.34 -1.89 10.35
CA ALA A 119 -6.65 -0.83 11.30
C ALA A 119 -7.68 -1.21 12.38
N TYR A 120 -8.58 -2.18 12.11
CA TYR A 120 -9.53 -2.69 13.12
C TYR A 120 -8.86 -3.45 14.27
N GLY A 121 -7.56 -3.77 14.14
CA GLY A 121 -6.76 -4.25 15.26
C GLY A 121 -6.71 -3.27 16.44
N ALA A 122 -7.00 -1.99 16.23
CA ALA A 122 -7.08 -1.00 17.30
C ALA A 122 -8.15 -1.33 18.35
N ALA A 123 -9.13 -2.18 18.04
CA ALA A 123 -10.11 -2.69 19.00
C ALA A 123 -9.52 -3.69 20.01
N LEU A 124 -8.31 -4.21 19.77
CA LEU A 124 -7.64 -5.16 20.66
C LEU A 124 -6.63 -4.43 21.58
N PRO A 125 -6.87 -4.38 22.90
CA PRO A 125 -6.03 -3.60 23.83
C PRO A 125 -4.54 -3.96 23.79
N ARG A 126 -4.21 -5.24 23.53
CA ARG A 126 -2.83 -5.73 23.51
C ARG A 126 -2.02 -5.19 22.33
N ILE A 127 -2.66 -4.91 21.20
CA ILE A 127 -1.98 -4.44 19.99
C ILE A 127 -2.29 -2.98 19.64
N ARG A 128 -3.34 -2.39 20.22
CA ARG A 128 -3.76 -1.00 19.93
C ARG A 128 -2.64 0.02 20.02
N ARG A 129 -1.75 -0.09 21.01
CA ARG A 129 -0.62 0.84 21.20
C ARG A 129 0.45 0.79 20.11
N PHE A 130 0.40 -0.21 19.23
CA PHE A 130 1.31 -0.37 18.10
C PHE A 130 0.66 0.00 16.77
N LEU A 131 -0.57 0.53 16.79
CA LEU A 131 -1.34 0.84 15.59
C LEU A 131 -1.64 2.33 15.53
N PHE A 132 -1.41 2.90 14.35
CA PHE A 132 -1.79 4.26 13.99
C PHE A 132 -2.79 4.20 12.85
N THR A 133 -4.00 4.75 13.03
CA THR A 133 -5.07 4.68 12.02
C THR A 133 -5.16 5.98 11.27
N VAL A 134 -4.83 5.93 9.98
CA VAL A 134 -4.91 7.08 9.07
C VAL A 134 -5.93 6.80 7.97
N TYR A 135 -6.67 7.84 7.62
CA TYR A 135 -7.67 7.79 6.55
C TYR A 135 -7.10 8.35 5.26
N ALA A 136 -6.85 7.53 4.25
CA ALA A 136 -6.50 8.05 2.92
C ALA A 136 -7.78 8.37 2.15
N SER A 137 -7.84 9.56 1.55
CA SER A 137 -8.93 9.98 0.66
C SER A 137 -8.50 9.87 -0.80
N ILE A 138 -9.45 9.52 -1.67
CA ILE A 138 -9.27 9.45 -3.11
C ILE A 138 -10.48 10.12 -3.77
N VAL A 139 -10.21 10.94 -4.78
CA VAL A 139 -11.19 11.50 -5.70
C VAL A 139 -10.98 10.95 -7.11
N VAL A 140 -12.04 10.99 -7.92
CA VAL A 140 -11.98 10.61 -9.34
C VAL A 140 -12.61 11.69 -10.21
N THR A 141 -12.01 11.93 -11.38
CA THR A 141 -12.59 12.81 -12.40
C THR A 141 -13.82 12.17 -13.06
N GLU A 142 -14.57 12.95 -13.82
CA GLU A 142 -15.35 12.41 -14.94
C GLU A 142 -14.42 11.77 -15.99
N PRO A 143 -14.94 10.92 -16.89
CA PRO A 143 -14.15 10.43 -18.02
C PRO A 143 -13.63 11.60 -18.86
N LEU A 144 -12.32 11.61 -19.13
CA LEU A 144 -11.68 12.62 -19.96
C LEU A 144 -11.92 12.33 -21.45
N SER A 145 -12.09 13.38 -22.25
CA SER A 145 -12.06 13.30 -23.70
C SER A 145 -10.66 12.97 -24.23
N GLU A 146 -10.56 12.54 -25.49
CA GLU A 146 -9.27 12.30 -26.13
C GLU A 146 -8.39 13.55 -26.15
N GLU A 147 -8.99 14.72 -26.39
CA GLU A 147 -8.30 16.02 -26.36
C GLU A 147 -7.75 16.33 -24.96
N GLN A 148 -8.52 16.05 -23.91
CA GLN A 148 -8.09 16.22 -22.52
C GLN A 148 -6.92 15.28 -22.19
N TRP A 149 -7.00 14.00 -22.59
CA TRP A 149 -5.89 13.06 -22.45
C TRP A 149 -4.64 13.49 -23.22
N ALA A 150 -4.80 14.05 -24.43
CA ALA A 150 -3.70 14.55 -25.24
C ALA A 150 -2.98 15.72 -24.55
N ARG A 151 -3.71 16.64 -23.88
CA ARG A 151 -3.10 17.73 -23.09
C ARG A 151 -2.30 17.25 -21.89
N VAL A 152 -2.67 16.12 -21.28
CA VAL A 152 -1.91 15.52 -20.18
C VAL A 152 -0.73 14.69 -20.70
N GLY A 153 -0.82 14.18 -21.93
CA GLY A 153 0.23 13.39 -22.54
C GLY A 153 0.58 12.11 -21.78
N TRP A 154 -0.39 11.53 -21.05
CA TRP A 154 -0.15 10.43 -20.12
C TRP A 154 0.21 9.13 -20.85
N ARG A 155 1.49 8.75 -20.84
CA ARG A 155 1.98 7.60 -21.61
C ARG A 155 1.89 6.28 -20.83
N GLY A 156 1.57 5.21 -21.55
CA GLY A 156 1.72 3.83 -21.05
C GLY A 156 0.80 3.43 -19.89
N GLY A 157 -0.19 4.25 -19.55
CA GLY A 157 -1.12 3.96 -18.44
C GLY A 157 -0.43 3.83 -17.08
N LEU A 158 0.75 4.45 -16.93
CA LEU A 158 1.60 4.31 -15.75
C LEU A 158 0.92 4.86 -14.49
N GLY A 159 1.26 4.27 -13.35
CA GLY A 159 0.90 4.83 -12.05
C GLY A 159 1.91 5.88 -11.65
N VAL A 160 1.48 6.93 -10.95
CA VAL A 160 2.36 7.95 -10.42
C VAL A 160 2.20 8.06 -8.92
N GLU A 161 3.32 8.17 -8.22
CA GLU A 161 3.37 8.60 -6.83
C GLU A 161 4.37 9.74 -6.65
N ASP A 162 4.20 10.54 -5.61
CA ASP A 162 5.22 11.50 -5.18
C ASP A 162 5.94 11.04 -3.90
N LYS A 163 7.02 11.73 -3.51
CA LYS A 163 7.79 11.41 -2.30
C LYS A 163 7.46 12.26 -1.08
N ARG A 164 6.29 12.90 -1.00
CA ARG A 164 5.85 13.60 0.22
C ARG A 164 5.69 12.61 1.38
N THR A 165 5.69 13.10 2.62
CA THR A 165 5.45 12.26 3.81
C THR A 165 4.08 11.58 3.76
N MET A 166 3.09 12.26 3.19
CA MET A 166 1.83 11.66 2.79
C MET A 166 1.74 11.81 1.26
N PRO A 167 2.03 10.75 0.49
CA PRO A 167 2.21 10.87 -0.94
C PRO A 167 0.88 11.10 -1.64
N HIS A 168 0.87 11.81 -2.77
CA HIS A 168 -0.20 11.60 -3.73
C HIS A 168 0.08 10.33 -4.53
N ILE A 169 -0.98 9.61 -4.84
CA ILE A 169 -0.98 8.44 -5.72
C ILE A 169 -2.06 8.68 -6.75
N PHE A 170 -1.69 8.62 -8.03
CA PHE A 170 -2.60 8.91 -9.11
C PHE A 170 -2.35 8.04 -10.33
N ARG A 171 -3.42 7.72 -11.05
CA ARG A 171 -3.37 6.82 -12.20
C ARG A 171 -4.59 6.99 -13.11
N PRO A 172 -4.50 6.62 -14.39
CA PRO A 172 -5.68 6.42 -15.22
C PRO A 172 -6.49 5.22 -14.73
N THR A 173 -7.82 5.28 -14.92
CA THR A 173 -8.73 4.16 -14.73
C THR A 173 -9.12 3.54 -16.08
N PRO A 174 -9.52 2.26 -16.11
CA PRO A 174 -9.93 1.61 -17.36
C PRO A 174 -11.12 2.27 -18.08
N ASP A 175 -11.93 3.04 -17.36
CA ASP A 175 -13.09 3.78 -17.89
C ASP A 175 -12.75 5.25 -18.24
N GLY A 176 -11.46 5.58 -18.39
CA GLY A 176 -11.03 6.87 -18.94
C GLY A 176 -11.00 8.03 -17.95
N ARG A 177 -10.96 7.77 -16.65
CA ARG A 177 -10.87 8.80 -15.59
C ARG A 177 -9.45 8.88 -15.03
N ILE A 178 -9.17 9.94 -14.28
CA ILE A 178 -8.01 10.01 -13.40
C ILE A 178 -8.46 9.73 -11.96
N LEU A 179 -7.80 8.76 -11.33
CA LEU A 179 -7.85 8.55 -9.88
C LEU A 179 -6.76 9.41 -9.24
N TRP A 180 -7.13 10.18 -8.22
CA TRP A 180 -6.22 11.06 -7.48
C TRP A 180 -6.44 10.89 -5.98
N GLY A 181 -5.43 10.44 -5.22
CA GLY A 181 -5.56 10.28 -3.78
C GLY A 181 -4.30 10.62 -3.01
N GLY A 182 -4.41 10.70 -1.68
CA GLY A 182 -3.27 10.93 -0.79
C GLY A 182 -3.30 12.23 0.01
N ARG A 183 -2.09 12.75 0.33
CA ARG A 183 -1.72 14.01 1.02
C ARG A 183 -2.28 14.27 2.43
N ASP A 184 -3.58 14.11 2.63
CA ASP A 184 -4.28 14.59 3.82
C ASP A 184 -4.99 13.44 4.51
N ALA A 185 -4.25 12.75 5.37
CA ALA A 185 -4.73 11.55 6.05
C ALA A 185 -4.92 11.79 7.54
N PRO A 186 -6.13 12.17 8.00
CA PRO A 186 -6.35 12.43 9.41
C PRO A 186 -6.12 11.17 10.22
N TYR A 187 -5.42 11.37 11.32
CA TYR A 187 -5.27 10.37 12.35
C TYR A 187 -6.57 10.26 13.16
N VAL A 188 -7.07 9.03 13.29
CA VAL A 188 -8.23 8.73 14.12
C VAL A 188 -7.80 7.84 15.29
N PRO A 189 -7.74 8.39 16.51
CA PRO A 189 -7.44 7.60 17.70
C PRO A 189 -8.48 6.51 17.91
N GLY A 190 -8.03 5.32 18.30
CA GLY A 190 -8.93 4.21 18.66
C GLY A 190 -9.40 3.33 17.51
N GLY A 191 -9.03 3.65 16.27
CA GLY A 191 -9.28 2.79 15.10
C GLY A 191 -10.24 3.40 14.09
N PRO A 192 -10.67 2.62 13.09
CA PRO A 192 -11.60 3.09 12.08
C PRO A 192 -12.96 3.45 12.69
N ASP A 193 -13.46 4.63 12.33
CA ASP A 193 -14.75 5.17 12.69
C ASP A 193 -15.49 5.69 11.43
N PRO A 194 -16.72 5.21 11.14
CA PRO A 194 -17.47 5.59 9.96
C PRO A 194 -17.70 7.10 9.79
N ARG A 195 -17.63 7.89 10.87
CA ARG A 195 -17.74 9.35 10.82
C ARG A 195 -16.62 9.99 9.99
N PHE A 196 -15.49 9.29 9.84
CA PHE A 196 -14.34 9.72 9.05
C PHE A 196 -14.27 9.04 7.68
N ASP A 197 -15.26 8.20 7.30
CA ASP A 197 -15.33 7.64 5.95
C ASP A 197 -15.59 8.74 4.89
N ARG A 198 -16.11 9.89 5.31
CA ARG A 198 -16.31 11.09 4.48
C ARG A 198 -15.72 12.31 5.14
N ILE A 199 -14.68 12.88 4.53
CA ILE A 199 -13.92 14.00 5.10
C ILE A 199 -13.93 15.18 4.12
N PRO A 200 -14.94 16.08 4.20
CA PRO A 200 -15.15 17.14 3.20
C PRO A 200 -13.91 18.00 2.94
N TRP A 201 -13.21 18.40 4.01
CA TRP A 201 -12.01 19.22 3.88
C TRP A 201 -10.86 18.49 3.18
N ALA A 202 -10.75 17.17 3.33
CA ALA A 202 -9.73 16.38 2.64
C ALA A 202 -10.03 16.28 1.14
N TYR A 203 -11.31 16.21 0.77
CA TYR A 203 -11.73 16.24 -0.65
C TYR A 203 -11.47 17.60 -1.29
N ALA A 204 -11.77 18.69 -0.59
CA ALA A 204 -11.48 20.04 -1.06
C ALA A 204 -9.96 20.21 -1.33
N ARG A 205 -9.10 19.71 -0.43
CA ARG A 205 -7.64 19.75 -0.64
C ARG A 205 -7.19 18.81 -1.77
N LEU A 206 -7.78 17.64 -1.92
CA LEU A 206 -7.48 16.77 -3.05
C LEU A 206 -7.85 17.43 -4.38
N GLU A 207 -8.98 18.13 -4.46
CA GLU A 207 -9.36 18.89 -5.64
C GLU A 207 -8.39 20.06 -5.89
N GLU A 208 -8.10 20.89 -4.89
CA GLU A 208 -7.14 21.99 -4.99
C GLU A 208 -5.79 21.52 -5.56
N THR A 209 -5.31 20.39 -5.06
CA THR A 209 -4.01 19.83 -5.44
C THR A 209 -4.02 19.14 -6.79
N PHE A 210 -5.14 18.54 -7.17
CA PHE A 210 -5.37 18.09 -8.53
C PHE A 210 -5.31 19.27 -9.50
N ARG A 211 -6.00 20.39 -9.21
CA ARG A 211 -5.99 21.59 -10.06
C ARG A 211 -4.60 22.22 -10.18
N ALA A 212 -3.85 22.25 -9.07
CA ALA A 212 -2.47 22.74 -9.08
C ALA A 212 -1.53 21.83 -9.89
N THR A 213 -1.79 20.51 -9.90
CA THR A 213 -0.97 19.54 -10.64
C THR A 213 -1.33 19.47 -12.13
N PHE A 214 -2.62 19.64 -12.46
CA PHE A 214 -3.16 19.57 -13.82
C PHE A 214 -3.98 20.83 -14.16
N PRO A 215 -3.38 22.02 -14.23
CA PRO A 215 -4.10 23.25 -14.56
C PRO A 215 -4.75 23.20 -15.95
N GLN A 216 -4.21 22.40 -16.87
CA GLN A 216 -4.78 22.16 -18.21
C GLN A 216 -6.06 21.32 -18.21
N LEU A 217 -6.51 20.85 -17.04
CA LEU A 217 -7.77 20.16 -16.81
C LEU A 217 -8.69 20.95 -15.87
N ALA A 218 -8.55 22.28 -15.78
CA ALA A 218 -9.34 23.13 -14.90
C ALA A 218 -10.86 23.01 -15.12
N GLU A 219 -11.29 22.61 -16.31
CA GLU A 219 -12.71 22.42 -16.66
C GLU A 219 -13.27 21.04 -16.31
N VAL A 220 -12.40 20.04 -16.09
CA VAL A 220 -12.82 18.65 -15.79
C VAL A 220 -13.49 18.59 -14.42
N ARG A 221 -14.66 17.97 -14.32
CA ARG A 221 -15.37 17.79 -13.05
C ARG A 221 -14.77 16.65 -12.22
N ILE A 222 -14.76 16.82 -10.91
CA ILE A 222 -14.44 15.75 -9.95
C ILE A 222 -15.76 15.11 -9.50
N GLU A 223 -16.03 13.87 -9.95
CA GLU A 223 -17.36 13.23 -9.83
C GLU A 223 -17.57 12.42 -8.56
N GLY A 224 -16.51 11.98 -7.89
CA GLY A 224 -16.70 11.01 -6.82
C GLY A 224 -15.55 10.85 -5.85
N VAL A 225 -15.94 10.50 -4.62
CA VAL A 225 -15.06 10.07 -3.54
C VAL A 225 -14.99 8.54 -3.56
N VAL A 226 -13.79 7.99 -3.66
CA VAL A 226 -13.58 6.55 -3.42
C VAL A 226 -13.36 6.35 -1.92
N ARG A 227 -14.26 5.59 -1.29
CA ARG A 227 -14.15 5.24 0.13
C ARG A 227 -12.97 4.26 0.32
N ALA A 228 -11.98 4.63 1.14
CA ALA A 228 -10.90 3.73 1.51
C ALA A 228 -11.35 2.61 2.48
N HIS A 229 -12.46 2.81 3.19
CA HIS A 229 -13.03 1.84 4.11
C HIS A 229 -14.47 1.48 3.72
N ARG A 230 -14.74 0.17 3.62
CA ARG A 230 -16.09 -0.36 3.39
C ARG A 230 -16.51 -1.16 4.60
N ARG A 231 -17.61 -0.77 5.26
CA ARG A 231 -18.30 -1.64 6.22
C ARG A 231 -19.00 -2.76 5.45
N HIS A 232 -18.89 -3.98 5.97
CA HIS A 232 -19.67 -5.09 5.45
C HIS A 232 -21.17 -4.85 5.75
N GLY A 233 -21.98 -4.55 4.73
CA GLY A 233 -23.43 -4.37 4.86
C GLY A 233 -24.07 -3.18 4.12
N ASP A 234 -23.28 -2.25 3.58
CA ASP A 234 -23.81 -1.06 2.87
C ASP A 234 -24.25 -1.46 1.44
N ARG A 235 -25.56 -1.42 1.15
CA ARG A 235 -26.15 -1.80 -0.15
C ARG A 235 -26.28 -0.63 -1.13
N ASP A 236 -26.16 0.62 -0.67
CA ASP A 236 -26.51 1.80 -1.47
C ASP A 236 -25.34 2.79 -1.59
N ALA A 237 -24.42 2.48 -2.50
CA ALA A 237 -23.52 3.43 -3.14
C ALA A 237 -23.27 2.92 -4.57
N PRO A 238 -23.14 3.80 -5.59
CA PRO A 238 -23.40 3.45 -6.98
C PRO A 238 -22.54 2.26 -7.41
N ARG A 239 -23.20 1.27 -8.01
CA ARG A 239 -22.53 0.25 -8.81
C ARG A 239 -21.64 1.01 -9.77
N GLY A 240 -20.35 0.69 -9.81
CA GLY A 240 -19.46 1.15 -10.88
C GLY A 240 -20.20 1.00 -12.20
N VAL A 241 -20.24 2.10 -12.96
CA VAL A 241 -21.03 2.24 -14.17
C VAL A 241 -20.63 1.12 -15.13
N ALA A 242 -21.50 0.14 -15.28
CA ALA A 242 -21.44 -0.81 -16.37
C ALA A 242 -21.93 -0.05 -17.61
N GLY A 243 -21.00 0.36 -18.47
CA GLY A 243 -21.33 0.85 -19.80
C GLY A 243 -22.05 -0.24 -20.59
N ARG A 244 -23.36 -0.09 -20.75
CA ARG A 244 -24.14 -0.73 -21.82
C ARG A 244 -24.01 0.16 -23.06
N GLY A 245 -23.37 -0.35 -24.10
CA GLY A 245 -23.53 0.18 -25.46
C GLY A 245 -24.89 -0.24 -26.06
N PRO A 246 -25.46 0.52 -27.02
CA PRO A 246 -26.73 0.19 -27.65
C PRO A 246 -26.55 -0.72 -28.88
N GLY A 247 -27.51 -1.62 -29.08
CA GLY A 247 -27.72 -2.40 -30.31
C GLY A 247 -26.90 -3.70 -30.37
N GLY A 248 -27.45 -4.88 -30.62
CA GLY A 248 -28.79 -5.32 -30.97
C GLY A 248 -28.73 -6.82 -31.32
N LEU A 249 -29.85 -7.50 -31.11
CA LEU A 249 -30.26 -8.76 -31.75
C LEU A 249 -29.78 -10.13 -31.19
N ARG A 250 -30.78 -10.77 -30.57
CA ARG A 250 -31.27 -12.16 -30.76
C ARG A 250 -30.83 -13.28 -29.79
N ARG A 251 -31.82 -13.61 -28.95
CA ARG A 251 -32.36 -14.94 -28.55
C ARG A 251 -31.50 -16.19 -28.79
N GLY A 252 -31.37 -16.98 -27.72
CA GLY A 252 -31.17 -18.43 -27.78
C GLY A 252 -31.10 -19.05 -26.39
N LEU A 253 -32.23 -19.52 -25.86
CA LEU A 253 -32.26 -20.49 -24.77
C LEU A 253 -31.44 -21.73 -25.17
N LEU A 254 -30.63 -22.28 -24.27
CA LEU A 254 -30.65 -23.70 -23.89
C LEU A 254 -29.63 -23.99 -22.76
N ARG A 255 -30.08 -24.76 -21.77
CA ARG A 255 -29.30 -25.49 -20.75
C ARG A 255 -29.42 -27.01 -21.08
N PRO A 256 -28.74 -27.95 -20.39
CA PRO A 256 -27.31 -28.29 -20.48
C PRO A 256 -27.10 -29.81 -20.75
N ARG A 257 -26.09 -30.22 -21.53
CA ARG A 257 -25.56 -31.61 -21.56
C ARG A 257 -24.05 -31.49 -21.82
N GLY A 258 -23.16 -32.01 -20.99
CA GLY A 258 -22.84 -33.43 -20.82
C GLY A 258 -21.37 -33.59 -21.23
N ARG A 259 -20.48 -33.90 -20.27
CA ARG A 259 -19.04 -34.14 -20.52
C ARG A 259 -18.83 -35.44 -21.31
N PRO A 260 -17.72 -35.52 -22.06
CA PRO A 260 -16.91 -36.73 -22.07
C PRO A 260 -15.48 -36.48 -21.55
N ARG A 261 -14.97 -37.45 -20.78
CA ARG A 261 -13.56 -37.60 -20.38
C ARG A 261 -12.74 -38.12 -21.58
N PRO A 262 -11.45 -37.77 -21.72
CA PRO A 262 -10.47 -38.62 -22.42
C PRO A 262 -9.73 -39.56 -21.43
N PRO A 263 -9.13 -40.67 -21.94
CA PRO A 263 -8.52 -41.71 -21.14
C PRO A 263 -7.10 -41.35 -20.67
N GLY A 264 -6.63 -42.09 -19.66
CA GLY A 264 -5.40 -41.80 -18.92
C GLY A 264 -4.09 -42.22 -19.59
N GLY A 265 -3.02 -42.10 -18.79
CA GLY A 265 -1.72 -42.75 -19.02
C GLY A 265 -0.63 -41.80 -19.50
N GLY A 266 0.27 -41.40 -18.59
CA GLY A 266 1.50 -40.68 -18.95
C GLY A 266 2.15 -40.01 -17.74
N GLY A 267 3.06 -40.72 -17.09
CA GLY A 267 3.77 -40.26 -15.90
C GLY A 267 4.54 -38.96 -16.12
N ARG A 268 4.49 -38.05 -15.13
CA ARG A 268 5.37 -36.88 -15.08
C ARG A 268 6.72 -37.30 -14.47
N PRO A 269 7.87 -36.92 -15.07
CA PRO A 269 9.17 -37.21 -14.50
C PRO A 269 9.38 -36.43 -13.19
N ARG A 270 10.02 -37.08 -12.21
CA ARG A 270 10.41 -36.46 -10.93
C ARG A 270 11.50 -35.42 -11.17
N PRO A 271 11.48 -34.25 -10.48
CA PRO A 271 12.57 -33.30 -10.53
C PRO A 271 13.81 -33.84 -9.80
N PRO A 272 15.05 -33.48 -10.22
CA PRO A 272 16.27 -33.93 -9.60
C PRO A 272 16.46 -33.38 -8.17
N PRO A 273 17.21 -34.08 -7.30
CA PRO A 273 17.42 -33.68 -5.92
C PRO A 273 18.26 -32.40 -5.81
N ARG A 274 17.94 -31.55 -4.83
CA ARG A 274 18.66 -30.30 -4.54
C ARG A 274 20.04 -30.60 -3.93
N PRO A 275 21.09 -29.83 -4.27
CA PRO A 275 22.41 -29.99 -3.65
C PRO A 275 22.41 -29.54 -2.17
N PRO A 276 23.31 -30.10 -1.34
CA PRO A 276 23.35 -29.81 0.10
C PRO A 276 23.79 -28.38 0.40
N ARG A 277 23.14 -27.76 1.39
CA ARG A 277 23.45 -26.40 1.88
C ARG A 277 24.78 -26.41 2.64
N ARG A 278 25.75 -25.59 2.20
CA ARG A 278 26.97 -25.30 2.98
C ARG A 278 26.63 -24.45 4.22
N PRO A 279 27.22 -24.72 5.40
CA PRO A 279 27.02 -23.89 6.58
C PRO A 279 27.77 -22.56 6.46
N VAL A 280 27.06 -21.46 6.75
CA VAL A 280 27.65 -20.11 6.88
C VAL A 280 28.36 -20.04 8.24
N ARG A 281 29.67 -19.78 8.24
CA ARG A 281 30.46 -19.54 9.46
C ARG A 281 30.08 -18.19 10.09
N ALA A 282 29.87 -18.18 11.41
CA ALA A 282 29.75 -16.97 12.21
C ALA A 282 31.13 -16.29 12.39
N PRO A 283 31.24 -14.95 12.42
CA PRO A 283 32.47 -14.30 12.82
C PRO A 283 32.62 -14.25 14.34
N LEU A 284 33.83 -14.61 14.79
CA LEU A 284 34.32 -14.58 16.16
C LEU A 284 34.31 -13.17 16.77
N ARG A 285 33.99 -13.12 18.07
CA ARG A 285 34.34 -12.03 18.99
C ARG A 285 35.64 -12.37 19.71
N ASP A 286 36.57 -11.42 19.82
CA ASP A 286 37.33 -11.09 21.05
C ASP A 286 38.22 -9.86 20.77
N ARG A 287 38.01 -8.74 21.49
CA ARG A 287 38.73 -8.27 22.71
C ARG A 287 40.14 -7.73 22.44
N ALA A 288 40.34 -6.42 22.68
CA ALA A 288 41.07 -5.89 23.84
C ALA A 288 41.39 -4.38 23.67
N ALA A 289 41.38 -3.65 24.78
CA ALA A 289 41.58 -2.22 24.92
C ALA A 289 43.03 -1.85 25.27
N GLY A 290 43.42 -0.59 25.02
CA GLY A 290 44.65 0.07 25.51
C GLY A 290 44.66 1.57 25.17
N PRO A 291 45.36 2.45 25.93
CA PRO A 291 44.77 3.68 26.48
C PRO A 291 45.22 5.03 25.84
N ALA A 292 44.60 6.10 26.37
CA ALA A 292 44.44 7.46 25.86
C ALA A 292 45.63 8.44 25.99
N ALA A 293 45.52 9.59 25.30
CA ALA A 293 46.18 10.87 25.65
C ALA A 293 45.27 12.09 25.28
N PRO A 294 45.40 13.27 25.94
CA PRO A 294 44.31 14.23 26.12
C PRO A 294 44.53 15.66 25.52
N ARG A 295 43.46 16.50 25.63
CA ARG A 295 43.34 18.00 25.53
C ARG A 295 42.54 18.47 24.29
N ALA A 296 41.71 19.53 24.33
CA ALA A 296 41.67 20.76 25.14
C ALA A 296 40.21 21.29 25.33
N PRO A 297 39.94 22.24 26.25
CA PRO A 297 38.58 22.68 26.60
C PRO A 297 38.09 23.87 25.75
N PRO A 298 36.78 24.03 25.51
CA PRO A 298 36.22 25.25 24.94
C PRO A 298 35.86 26.30 26.02
N PRO A 299 35.86 27.61 25.69
CA PRO A 299 35.61 28.69 26.64
C PRO A 299 34.14 28.85 27.04
N ALA A 300 33.92 29.49 28.19
CA ALA A 300 32.66 29.58 28.91
C ALA A 300 31.84 30.87 28.64
N ARG A 301 30.54 30.64 28.37
CA ARG A 301 29.32 31.30 28.90
C ARG A 301 28.99 32.77 28.58
N GLY A 302 27.85 32.94 27.90
CA GLY A 302 26.80 33.90 28.24
C GLY A 302 25.46 33.16 28.47
N ARG A 303 24.69 33.52 29.51
CA ARG A 303 23.39 32.95 29.95
C ARG A 303 22.27 34.03 29.80
N PRO A 304 20.96 33.75 30.03
CA PRO A 304 20.01 32.84 29.34
C PRO A 304 18.67 33.58 28.95
N SER A 305 17.72 33.06 28.15
CA SER A 305 16.56 32.20 28.52
C SER A 305 15.39 32.44 27.51
N PRO A 306 14.31 31.64 27.39
CA PRO A 306 14.12 30.20 27.60
C PRO A 306 13.43 29.42 26.43
N ALA A 307 13.88 28.17 26.27
CA ALA A 307 13.11 26.92 26.12
C ALA A 307 12.05 26.71 25.00
N HIS A 308 12.45 25.92 23.99
CA HIS A 308 11.69 24.78 23.46
C HIS A 308 12.59 23.53 23.54
N PRO A 309 12.15 22.36 24.03
CA PRO A 309 13.00 21.18 24.10
C PRO A 309 13.12 20.48 22.74
N PRO A 310 14.33 20.14 22.26
CA PRO A 310 14.56 19.32 21.08
C PRO A 310 14.70 17.83 21.42
N GLY A 311 14.60 17.02 20.37
CA GLY A 311 14.63 15.56 20.40
C GLY A 311 16.00 14.98 20.76
N ALA A 312 15.96 13.71 21.18
CA ALA A 312 17.13 12.89 21.43
C ALA A 312 17.44 12.04 20.19
N ASP A 313 18.68 12.15 19.71
CA ASP A 313 19.28 11.33 18.67
C ASP A 313 19.83 10.00 19.21
N ASP A 314 19.90 9.07 18.26
CA ASP A 314 20.42 7.71 18.29
C ASP A 314 21.84 7.55 18.84
N THR A 315 22.05 6.54 19.70
CA THR A 315 23.32 5.79 19.76
C THR A 315 23.04 4.29 19.87
N GLY A 316 23.82 3.51 19.12
CA GLY A 316 23.55 2.12 18.78
C GLY A 316 23.46 1.13 19.95
N GLY A 317 22.52 0.19 19.78
CA GLY A 317 22.38 -1.00 20.61
C GLY A 317 20.99 -1.60 20.41
N GLY A 318 20.90 -2.74 19.72
CA GLY A 318 19.64 -3.40 19.31
C GLY A 318 18.47 -3.14 20.25
N GLY A 319 17.52 -2.33 19.79
CA GLY A 319 16.50 -1.72 20.63
C GLY A 319 15.60 -2.72 21.38
N PRO A 320 14.91 -2.28 22.45
CA PRO A 320 14.05 -3.12 23.28
C PRO A 320 12.98 -3.89 22.49
N ALA A 321 12.54 -3.34 21.36
CA ALA A 321 11.56 -3.94 20.47
C ALA A 321 12.06 -5.23 19.77
N ALA A 322 13.34 -5.31 19.40
CA ALA A 322 13.93 -6.50 18.79
C ALA A 322 14.11 -7.65 19.80
N ARG A 323 14.41 -7.32 21.06
CA ARG A 323 14.51 -8.29 22.16
C ARG A 323 13.15 -8.81 22.64
N LEU A 324 12.08 -8.03 22.43
CA LEU A 324 10.72 -8.44 22.77
C LEU A 324 10.11 -9.41 21.74
N LEU A 325 10.45 -9.26 20.45
CA LEU A 325 10.00 -10.17 19.39
C LEU A 325 10.57 -11.59 19.56
N ALA A 326 11.79 -11.72 20.08
CA ALA A 326 12.41 -13.01 20.37
C ALA A 326 11.78 -13.75 21.57
N ARG A 327 11.15 -13.03 22.51
CA ARG A 327 10.47 -13.61 23.68
C ARG A 327 9.00 -13.98 23.43
N LEU A 328 8.41 -13.54 22.33
CA LEU A 328 7.02 -13.86 21.95
C LEU A 328 6.91 -15.06 21.01
N LEU A 329 8.04 -15.66 20.64
CA LEU A 329 8.15 -16.85 19.78
C LEU A 329 8.72 -18.08 20.51
N GLN A 330 8.75 -18.05 21.84
CA GLN A 330 8.89 -19.20 22.73
C GLN A 330 7.65 -19.27 23.61
#